data_AF-A0A7X9HQL8-F1
#
_entry.id   AF-A0A7X9HQL8-F1
#
_cell.length_a   1.000
_cell.length_b   1.000
_cell.length_c   1.000
_cell.angle_alpha   90.00
_cell.angle_beta   90.00
_cell.angle_gamma   90.00
#
_symmetry.space_group_name_H-M   'P 1'
#
loop_
_entity.id
_entity.type
_entity.pdbx_description
1 polymer ?
#
loop_
_entity_poly.entity_id
_entity_poly.type
_entity_poly.pdbx_seq_one_letter_code
_entity_poly.pdbx_strand_id
1 'polypeptide(L)'
;MSNKKPRNPLDEPNSYLNYLNSDSYLLNSRYLDRKVIADKGAASLTLLLGEPALESKLSSLLADRFNQNTNVYDSAIDSYYNSTHTGGSMLHHNLDGAHTFQGALETLRLHYPDENDFNLIVKSFEHLSKDLTTPSGINPFLSPDDFESAKHFLTDNLDISSSSVNDLLNINAVELGSLIIATLSVIYNLEKKQMDQMGEYFSRLSIVSFISGNPALMLLSFILMGQSFIQLIRGGEMMKFADGIASGTLSTAAFFIATASLSGPLFPVLILGLASGFGANWLYRKGKSLFADDLDDTFKEMFPAYRSYLKII
;
A
#
# COMPACT_ATOMS: atom_id res chain seq x y z
N MET A 1 22.92 50.82 41.50
CA MET A 1 22.06 50.30 40.40
C MET A 1 22.76 50.59 39.08
N SER A 2 23.27 49.56 38.41
CA SER A 2 24.00 49.69 37.14
C SER A 2 23.01 49.58 35.97
N ASN A 3 22.83 50.68 35.25
CA ASN A 3 21.99 50.77 34.06
C ASN A 3 22.78 50.23 32.86
N LYS A 4 22.64 48.93 32.53
CA LYS A 4 23.16 48.39 31.28
C LYS A 4 22.13 48.63 30.17
N LYS A 5 22.48 49.48 29.20
CA LYS A 5 21.74 49.63 27.94
C LYS A 5 21.61 48.27 27.24
N PRO A 6 20.46 47.95 26.62
CA PRO A 6 20.33 46.77 25.78
C PRO A 6 21.30 46.91 24.58
N ARG A 7 22.12 45.88 24.35
CA ARG A 7 23.05 45.83 23.21
C ARG A 7 22.25 45.59 21.93
N ASN A 8 22.61 46.32 20.88
CA ASN A 8 22.04 46.13 19.56
C ASN A 8 22.61 44.81 18.98
N PRO A 9 21.78 43.83 18.60
CA PRO A 9 22.25 42.52 18.11
C PRO A 9 23.07 42.59 16.81
N LEU A 10 23.15 43.77 16.18
CA LEU A 10 23.95 44.04 14.99
C LEU A 10 25.40 44.46 15.28
N ASP A 11 25.78 44.69 16.55
CA ASP A 11 27.12 45.18 16.92
C ASP A 11 28.17 44.05 17.01
N GLU A 12 27.78 42.78 16.82
CA GLU A 12 28.73 41.67 16.72
C GLU A 12 28.87 41.24 15.25
N PRO A 13 30.04 41.45 14.61
CA PRO A 13 30.27 41.07 13.20
C PRO A 13 30.01 39.59 12.90
N ASN A 14 29.98 38.75 13.94
CA ASN A 14 29.70 37.33 13.83
C ASN A 14 28.23 36.94 14.06
N SER A 15 27.35 37.83 14.53
CA SER A 15 25.94 37.47 14.77
C SER A 15 25.18 37.27 13.45
N TYR A 16 25.46 38.09 12.44
CA TYR A 16 24.88 37.96 11.09
C TYR A 16 25.45 36.75 10.34
N LEU A 17 26.74 36.45 10.51
CA LEU A 17 27.37 35.24 9.95
C LEU A 17 26.90 33.96 10.67
N ASN A 18 26.60 34.02 11.97
CA ASN A 18 25.99 32.91 12.71
C ASN A 18 24.51 32.71 12.35
N TYR A 19 23.79 33.78 12.03
CA TYR A 19 22.43 33.70 11.48
C TYR A 19 22.45 33.05 10.08
N LEU A 20 23.36 33.46 9.20
CA LEU A 20 23.55 32.85 7.88
C LEU A 20 24.12 31.42 7.93
N ASN A 21 24.92 31.08 8.95
CA ASN A 21 25.35 29.70 9.21
C ASN A 21 24.27 28.86 9.88
N SER A 22 23.29 29.45 10.57
CA SER A 22 22.10 28.73 11.04
C SER A 22 21.14 28.39 9.90
N ASP A 23 21.25 29.06 8.76
CA ASP A 23 20.62 28.69 7.48
C ASP A 23 21.36 27.56 6.73
N SER A 24 22.34 26.90 7.37
CA SER A 24 22.88 25.62 6.92
C SER A 24 21.81 24.51 6.79
N TYR A 25 20.58 24.74 7.24
CA TYR A 25 19.38 23.97 6.88
C TYR A 25 19.00 24.02 5.39
N LEU A 26 19.36 25.07 4.65
CA LEU A 26 18.97 25.24 3.24
C LEU A 26 19.98 24.64 2.24
N LEU A 27 21.24 24.45 2.66
CA LEU A 27 22.31 23.89 1.80
C LEU A 27 22.41 22.37 1.83
N ASN A 28 21.66 21.69 2.71
CA ASN A 28 21.44 20.24 2.64
C ASN A 28 20.43 19.82 1.53
N SER A 29 19.94 20.79 0.74
CA SER A 29 18.93 20.60 -0.32
C SER A 29 19.42 19.84 -1.56
N ARG A 30 20.72 19.57 -1.72
CA ARG A 30 21.25 18.76 -2.83
C ARG A 30 21.27 17.26 -2.57
N TYR A 31 21.08 16.86 -1.31
CA TYR A 31 20.60 15.54 -0.96
C TYR A 31 19.13 15.70 -0.58
N LEU A 32 18.24 15.75 -1.58
CA LEU A 32 16.94 15.12 -1.38
C LEU A 32 17.28 13.70 -0.95
N ASP A 33 17.28 13.49 0.37
CA ASP A 33 17.79 12.30 1.03
C ASP A 33 17.22 11.11 0.26
N ARG A 34 18.09 10.25 -0.29
CA ARG A 34 17.65 9.10 -1.10
C ARG A 34 16.55 8.31 -0.35
N LYS A 35 16.62 8.37 0.98
CA LYS A 35 15.63 7.90 1.95
C LYS A 35 14.26 8.57 1.83
N VAL A 36 14.19 9.90 1.74
CA VAL A 36 12.93 10.64 1.55
C VAL A 36 12.32 10.35 0.18
N ILE A 37 13.14 10.22 -0.87
CA ILE A 37 12.67 9.83 -2.20
C ILE A 37 12.14 8.39 -2.17
N ALA A 38 12.85 7.47 -1.53
CA ALA A 38 12.43 6.08 -1.41
C ALA A 38 11.13 5.94 -0.62
N ASP A 39 11.04 6.56 0.56
CA ASP A 39 9.85 6.48 1.44
C ASP A 39 8.62 7.15 0.80
N LYS A 40 8.78 8.36 0.23
CA LYS A 40 7.66 9.04 -0.44
C LYS A 40 7.30 8.42 -1.79
N GLY A 41 8.28 7.87 -2.51
CA GLY A 41 8.08 7.16 -3.77
C GLY A 41 7.28 5.87 -3.56
N ALA A 42 7.66 5.07 -2.57
CA ALA A 42 6.92 3.91 -2.09
C ALA A 42 5.45 4.22 -1.74
N ALA A 43 5.24 5.26 -0.92
CA ALA A 43 3.92 5.71 -0.54
C ALA A 43 3.08 6.16 -1.75
N SER A 44 3.69 6.91 -2.67
CA SER A 44 3.03 7.35 -3.91
C SER A 44 2.65 6.17 -4.78
N LEU A 45 3.56 5.22 -5.00
CA LEU A 45 3.30 4.03 -5.82
C LEU A 45 2.18 3.17 -5.23
N THR A 46 2.14 3.02 -3.91
CA THR A 46 1.05 2.29 -3.23
C THR A 46 -0.30 2.96 -3.46
N LEU A 47 -0.38 4.30 -3.36
CA LEU A 47 -1.62 5.05 -3.63
C LEU A 47 -2.03 4.96 -5.10
N LEU A 48 -1.07 5.13 -6.02
CA LEU A 48 -1.32 5.09 -7.45
C LEU A 48 -1.82 3.71 -7.90
N LEU A 49 -1.16 2.63 -7.48
CA LEU A 49 -1.56 1.26 -7.84
C LEU A 49 -2.87 0.83 -7.16
N GLY A 50 -3.27 1.51 -6.08
CA GLY A 50 -4.57 1.35 -5.47
C GLY A 50 -5.70 2.10 -6.17
N GLU A 51 -5.40 2.97 -7.14
CA GLU A 51 -6.41 3.76 -7.85
C GLU A 51 -7.09 2.89 -8.93
N PRO A 52 -8.42 2.66 -8.84
CA PRO A 52 -9.10 1.68 -9.70
C PRO A 52 -8.97 1.94 -11.20
N ALA A 53 -8.95 3.21 -11.65
CA ALA A 53 -8.84 3.50 -13.08
C ALA A 53 -7.43 3.21 -13.62
N LEU A 54 -6.38 3.44 -12.82
CA LEU A 54 -5.01 3.05 -13.15
C LEU A 54 -4.84 1.54 -13.12
N GLU A 55 -5.34 0.87 -12.07
CA GLU A 55 -5.30 -0.59 -11.93
C GLU A 55 -5.93 -1.24 -13.17
N SER A 56 -7.19 -0.91 -13.47
CA SER A 56 -7.94 -1.50 -14.58
C SER A 56 -7.25 -1.30 -15.93
N LYS A 57 -6.66 -0.12 -16.15
CA LYS A 57 -5.91 0.19 -17.36
C LYS A 57 -4.62 -0.62 -17.45
N LEU A 58 -3.87 -0.76 -16.36
CA LEU A 58 -2.64 -1.56 -16.34
C LEU A 58 -2.96 -3.05 -16.52
N SER A 59 -3.97 -3.57 -15.84
CA SER A 59 -4.42 -4.95 -15.96
C SER A 59 -4.87 -5.26 -17.37
N SER A 60 -5.61 -4.36 -18.03
CA SER A 60 -5.99 -4.52 -19.44
C SER A 60 -4.77 -4.54 -20.37
N LEU A 61 -3.80 -3.63 -20.17
CA LEU A 61 -2.57 -3.60 -20.96
C LEU A 61 -1.70 -4.85 -20.78
N LEU A 62 -1.66 -5.39 -19.56
CA LEU A 62 -0.94 -6.63 -19.27
C LEU A 62 -1.65 -7.83 -19.92
N ALA A 63 -2.97 -7.92 -19.80
CA ALA A 63 -3.76 -8.97 -20.44
C ALA A 63 -3.59 -8.95 -21.97
N ASP A 64 -3.71 -7.79 -22.61
CA ASP A 64 -3.52 -7.64 -24.06
C ASP A 64 -2.14 -8.12 -24.51
N ARG A 65 -1.12 -7.90 -23.67
CA ARG A 65 0.27 -8.21 -24.02
C ARG A 65 0.68 -9.64 -23.72
N PHE A 66 0.20 -10.20 -22.61
CA PHE A 66 0.74 -11.43 -22.03
C PHE A 66 -0.29 -12.56 -21.90
N ASN A 67 -1.59 -12.25 -21.77
CA ASN A 67 -2.64 -13.27 -21.70
C ASN A 67 -3.04 -13.77 -23.08
N GLN A 68 -2.12 -14.45 -23.75
CA GLN A 68 -2.31 -15.00 -25.09
C GLN A 68 -1.99 -16.50 -25.09
N ASN A 69 -2.95 -17.28 -25.59
CA ASN A 69 -2.76 -18.70 -25.87
C ASN A 69 -1.92 -18.85 -27.13
N THR A 70 -0.66 -19.20 -26.92
CA THR A 70 0.38 -19.17 -27.97
C THR A 70 0.91 -20.55 -28.30
N ASN A 71 0.62 -21.56 -27.48
CA ASN A 71 1.14 -22.92 -27.68
C ASN A 71 0.14 -24.02 -27.27
N VAL A 72 0.56 -25.26 -27.52
CA VAL A 72 -0.25 -26.46 -27.29
C VAL A 72 -0.49 -26.77 -25.80
N TYR A 73 0.37 -26.29 -24.90
CA TYR A 73 0.17 -26.43 -23.45
C TYR A 73 -0.95 -25.52 -22.97
N ASP A 74 -1.00 -24.28 -23.48
CA ASP A 74 -2.09 -23.35 -23.19
C ASP A 74 -3.44 -23.94 -23.61
N SER A 75 -3.49 -24.51 -24.82
CA SER A 75 -4.70 -25.16 -25.33
C SER A 75 -5.13 -26.39 -24.52
N ALA A 76 -4.16 -27.10 -23.92
CA ALA A 76 -4.43 -28.26 -23.09
C ALA A 76 -5.00 -27.87 -21.73
N ILE A 77 -4.44 -26.84 -21.08
CA ILE A 77 -4.93 -26.33 -19.80
C ILE A 77 -6.35 -25.77 -19.98
N ASP A 78 -6.59 -24.96 -21.01
CA ASP A 78 -7.92 -24.37 -21.27
C ASP A 78 -8.92 -25.35 -21.90
N SER A 79 -8.55 -26.61 -22.15
CA SER A 79 -9.37 -27.56 -22.92
C SER A 79 -10.76 -27.78 -22.30
N TYR A 80 -10.83 -27.82 -20.96
CA TYR A 80 -12.09 -27.96 -20.25
C TYR A 80 -12.98 -26.72 -20.42
N TYR A 81 -12.44 -25.52 -20.21
CA TYR A 81 -13.18 -24.27 -20.44
C TYR A 81 -13.63 -24.14 -21.90
N ASN A 82 -12.76 -24.41 -22.86
CA ASN A 82 -13.07 -24.32 -24.30
C ASN A 82 -14.24 -25.24 -24.71
N SER A 83 -14.43 -26.37 -24.01
CA SER A 83 -15.52 -27.32 -24.29
C SER A 83 -16.79 -27.04 -23.49
N THR A 84 -16.67 -26.63 -22.24
CA THR A 84 -17.82 -26.52 -21.30
C THR A 84 -18.28 -25.10 -21.06
N HIS A 85 -17.40 -24.12 -21.24
CA HIS A 85 -17.57 -22.71 -20.86
C HIS A 85 -17.90 -22.53 -19.35
N THR A 86 -17.48 -23.46 -18.49
CA THR A 86 -17.70 -23.40 -17.04
C THR A 86 -17.14 -22.09 -16.46
N GLY A 87 -17.93 -21.41 -15.63
CA GLY A 87 -17.55 -20.14 -15.00
C GLY A 87 -17.54 -18.92 -15.93
N GLY A 88 -17.66 -19.12 -17.24
CA GLY A 88 -17.51 -18.05 -18.23
C GLY A 88 -16.13 -17.39 -18.18
N SER A 89 -15.95 -16.31 -18.95
CA SER A 89 -14.64 -15.65 -19.09
C SER A 89 -14.07 -15.12 -17.77
N MET A 90 -14.91 -14.81 -16.79
CA MET A 90 -14.50 -14.20 -15.52
C MET A 90 -14.10 -15.21 -14.45
N LEU A 91 -14.63 -16.43 -14.45
CA LEU A 91 -14.45 -17.38 -13.35
C LEU A 91 -13.90 -18.74 -13.79
N HIS A 92 -13.64 -18.98 -15.07
CA HIS A 92 -13.12 -20.28 -15.51
C HIS A 92 -11.79 -20.63 -14.83
N HIS A 93 -10.88 -19.65 -14.62
CA HIS A 93 -9.63 -19.83 -13.85
C HIS A 93 -9.83 -20.38 -12.43
N ASN A 94 -11.05 -20.31 -11.88
CA ASN A 94 -11.35 -20.78 -10.54
C ASN A 94 -12.19 -22.06 -10.53
N LEU A 95 -12.90 -22.36 -11.63
CA LEU A 95 -14.01 -23.33 -11.61
C LEU A 95 -13.81 -24.54 -12.54
N ASP A 96 -12.90 -24.49 -13.50
CA ASP A 96 -12.63 -25.65 -14.37
C ASP A 96 -11.62 -26.65 -13.79
N GLY A 97 -10.92 -26.27 -12.71
CA GLY A 97 -9.94 -27.10 -12.01
C GLY A 97 -8.56 -27.18 -12.70
N ALA A 98 -8.37 -26.61 -13.89
CA ALA A 98 -7.12 -26.68 -14.63
C ALA A 98 -6.17 -25.51 -14.29
N HIS A 99 -6.68 -24.42 -13.74
CA HIS A 99 -5.93 -23.20 -13.42
C HIS A 99 -5.42 -23.14 -11.96
N THR A 100 -5.16 -24.29 -11.35
CA THR A 100 -4.39 -24.39 -10.09
C THR A 100 -2.99 -24.91 -10.37
N PHE A 101 -2.02 -24.71 -9.47
CA PHE A 101 -0.68 -25.30 -9.64
C PHE A 101 -0.72 -26.82 -9.86
N GLN A 102 -1.55 -27.49 -9.07
CA GLN A 102 -1.75 -28.94 -9.17
C GLN A 102 -2.54 -29.29 -10.43
N GLY A 103 -3.67 -28.62 -10.67
CA GLY A 103 -4.57 -28.87 -11.79
C GLY A 103 -3.92 -28.66 -13.16
N ALA A 104 -3.12 -27.59 -13.32
CA ALA A 104 -2.39 -27.32 -14.55
C ALA A 104 -1.37 -28.43 -14.83
N LEU A 105 -0.62 -28.85 -13.81
CA LEU A 105 0.39 -29.90 -13.95
C LEU A 105 -0.25 -31.26 -14.26
N GLU A 106 -1.34 -31.62 -13.58
CA GLU A 106 -2.09 -32.85 -13.84
C GLU A 106 -2.70 -32.85 -15.24
N THR A 107 -3.28 -31.73 -15.66
CA THR A 107 -3.84 -31.58 -17.01
C THR A 107 -2.76 -31.77 -18.09
N LEU A 108 -1.58 -31.17 -17.90
CA LEU A 108 -0.47 -31.35 -18.82
C LEU A 108 0.09 -32.78 -18.82
N ARG A 109 0.22 -33.44 -17.66
CA ARG A 109 0.65 -34.85 -17.57
C ARG A 109 -0.31 -35.79 -18.31
N LEU A 110 -1.61 -35.51 -18.26
CA LEU A 110 -2.61 -36.31 -18.97
C LEU A 110 -2.52 -36.12 -20.50
N HIS A 111 -2.24 -34.91 -20.97
CA HIS A 111 -2.14 -34.61 -22.40
C HIS A 111 -0.78 -34.98 -23.00
N TYR A 112 0.29 -34.91 -22.22
CA TYR A 112 1.68 -35.11 -22.65
C TYR A 112 2.41 -36.11 -21.73
N PRO A 113 1.99 -37.40 -21.70
CA PRO A 113 2.49 -38.39 -20.74
C PRO A 113 3.96 -38.76 -20.94
N ASP A 114 4.50 -38.55 -22.14
CA ASP A 114 5.89 -38.85 -22.48
C ASP A 114 6.84 -37.68 -22.19
N GLU A 115 6.31 -36.53 -21.78
CA GLU A 115 7.08 -35.33 -21.52
C GLU A 115 7.68 -35.31 -20.12
N ASN A 116 8.86 -34.71 -19.98
CA ASN A 116 9.53 -34.64 -18.69
C ASN A 116 8.79 -33.68 -17.74
N ASP A 117 8.56 -34.15 -16.51
CA ASP A 117 7.88 -33.41 -15.44
C ASP A 117 8.43 -31.99 -15.20
N PHE A 118 9.75 -31.77 -15.30
CA PHE A 118 10.31 -30.44 -15.12
C PHE A 118 9.82 -29.47 -16.21
N ASN A 119 9.73 -29.93 -17.45
CA ASN A 119 9.20 -29.11 -18.53
C ASN A 119 7.71 -28.81 -18.30
N LEU A 120 6.93 -29.82 -17.88
CA LEU A 120 5.51 -29.63 -17.57
C LEU A 120 5.32 -28.62 -16.43
N ILE A 121 6.12 -28.67 -15.37
CA ILE A 121 6.10 -27.69 -14.27
C ILE A 121 6.37 -26.27 -14.80
N VAL A 122 7.40 -26.10 -15.64
CA VAL A 122 7.73 -24.80 -16.24
C VAL A 122 6.56 -24.31 -17.11
N LYS A 123 5.92 -25.18 -17.88
CA LYS A 123 4.77 -24.83 -18.73
C LYS A 123 3.52 -24.50 -17.95
N SER A 124 3.23 -25.23 -16.87
CA SER A 124 2.16 -24.88 -15.93
C SER A 124 2.42 -23.50 -15.31
N PHE A 125 3.65 -23.22 -14.87
CA PHE A 125 4.00 -21.93 -14.31
C PHE A 125 3.90 -20.79 -15.34
N GLU A 126 4.39 -21.01 -16.56
CA GLU A 126 4.27 -20.04 -17.66
C GLU A 126 2.81 -19.71 -17.95
N HIS A 127 1.93 -20.71 -17.99
CA HIS A 127 0.50 -20.51 -18.24
C HIS A 127 -0.18 -19.75 -17.09
N LEU A 128 -0.03 -20.21 -15.84
CA LEU A 128 -0.61 -19.53 -14.67
C LEU A 128 -0.08 -18.09 -14.52
N SER A 129 1.15 -17.82 -14.96
CA SER A 129 1.71 -16.46 -15.01
C SER A 129 1.00 -15.56 -16.01
N LYS A 130 0.45 -16.11 -17.10
CA LYS A 130 -0.40 -15.37 -18.05
C LYS A 130 -1.77 -15.10 -17.44
N ASP A 131 -2.36 -16.07 -16.75
CA ASP A 131 -3.66 -15.89 -16.10
C ASP A 131 -3.62 -14.80 -15.03
N LEU A 132 -2.51 -14.70 -14.29
CA LEU A 132 -2.23 -13.57 -13.38
C LEU A 132 -2.31 -12.21 -14.08
N THR A 133 -2.03 -12.11 -15.37
CA THR A 133 -2.10 -10.84 -16.12
C THR A 133 -3.50 -10.43 -16.53
N THR A 134 -4.51 -11.28 -16.30
CA THR A 134 -5.91 -10.93 -16.58
C THR A 134 -6.49 -9.96 -15.54
N PRO A 135 -7.48 -9.12 -15.91
CA PRO A 135 -8.11 -8.23 -14.94
C PRO A 135 -8.80 -8.96 -13.78
N SER A 136 -9.41 -10.13 -14.06
CA SER A 136 -10.04 -10.98 -13.04
C SER A 136 -9.03 -11.70 -12.15
N GLY A 137 -7.76 -11.78 -12.57
CA GLY A 137 -6.73 -12.54 -11.89
C GLY A 137 -7.02 -14.04 -11.85
N ILE A 138 -6.39 -14.69 -10.88
CA ILE A 138 -6.46 -16.13 -10.64
C ILE A 138 -6.20 -16.44 -9.17
N ASN A 139 -6.69 -17.58 -8.68
CA ASN A 139 -6.23 -18.19 -7.45
C ASN A 139 -5.60 -19.57 -7.73
N PRO A 140 -4.26 -19.67 -7.85
CA PRO A 140 -3.62 -20.93 -8.23
C PRO A 140 -3.55 -21.96 -7.09
N PHE A 141 -4.13 -21.67 -5.92
CA PHE A 141 -4.02 -22.48 -4.71
C PHE A 141 -5.32 -23.18 -4.29
N LEU A 142 -6.48 -22.61 -4.59
CA LEU A 142 -7.77 -23.18 -4.19
C LEU A 142 -8.29 -24.10 -5.30
N SER A 143 -8.73 -25.30 -4.92
CA SER A 143 -9.53 -26.13 -5.82
C SER A 143 -10.89 -25.48 -6.10
N PRO A 144 -11.63 -25.88 -7.16
CA PRO A 144 -12.98 -25.34 -7.41
C PRO A 144 -13.93 -25.47 -6.22
N ASP A 145 -13.89 -26.62 -5.53
CA ASP A 145 -14.73 -26.87 -4.35
C ASP A 145 -14.34 -25.96 -3.17
N ASP A 146 -13.03 -25.73 -2.97
CA ASP A 146 -12.54 -24.82 -1.93
C ASP A 146 -12.88 -23.36 -2.25
N PHE A 147 -12.77 -22.97 -3.53
CA PHE A 147 -13.10 -21.62 -4.00
C PHE A 147 -14.59 -21.31 -3.76
N GLU A 148 -15.48 -22.21 -4.19
CA GLU A 148 -16.93 -22.05 -3.98
C GLU A 148 -17.28 -22.12 -2.49
N SER A 149 -16.65 -23.00 -1.70
CA SER A 149 -16.85 -23.07 -0.25
C SER A 149 -16.44 -21.77 0.45
N ALA A 150 -15.27 -21.22 0.11
CA ALA A 150 -14.81 -19.94 0.63
C ALA A 150 -15.75 -18.80 0.22
N LYS A 151 -16.22 -18.83 -1.03
CA LYS A 151 -17.16 -17.86 -1.55
C LYS A 151 -18.48 -17.86 -0.78
N HIS A 152 -19.10 -19.03 -0.63
CA HIS A 152 -20.32 -19.21 0.15
C HIS A 152 -20.14 -18.76 1.61
N PHE A 153 -19.00 -19.09 2.23
CA PHE A 153 -18.74 -18.64 3.59
C PHE A 153 -18.78 -17.10 3.69
N LEU A 154 -18.11 -16.41 2.78
CA LEU A 154 -18.01 -14.95 2.78
C LEU A 154 -19.33 -14.26 2.38
N THR A 155 -20.05 -14.79 1.40
CA THR A 155 -21.34 -14.22 0.98
C THR A 155 -22.41 -14.45 2.04
N ASP A 156 -22.51 -15.66 2.58
CA ASP A 156 -23.66 -16.07 3.39
C ASP A 156 -23.51 -15.66 4.86
N ASN A 157 -22.28 -15.57 5.38
CA ASN A 157 -22.03 -15.23 6.79
C ASN A 157 -21.60 -13.77 7.01
N LEU A 158 -20.99 -13.12 6.01
CA LEU A 158 -20.46 -11.77 6.14
C LEU A 158 -21.19 -10.74 5.26
N ASP A 159 -22.20 -11.16 4.50
CA ASP A 159 -23.00 -10.29 3.60
C ASP A 159 -22.12 -9.51 2.60
N ILE A 160 -21.01 -10.11 2.17
CA ILE A 160 -20.12 -9.53 1.17
C ILE A 160 -20.67 -9.89 -0.22
N SER A 161 -20.74 -8.92 -1.12
CA SER A 161 -21.23 -9.16 -2.47
C SER A 161 -20.39 -10.21 -3.20
N SER A 162 -21.03 -11.05 -4.01
CA SER A 162 -20.36 -12.11 -4.78
C SER A 162 -19.21 -11.58 -5.67
N SER A 163 -19.36 -10.38 -6.25
CA SER A 163 -18.29 -9.73 -7.01
C SER A 163 -17.09 -9.39 -6.13
N SER A 164 -17.32 -8.75 -4.98
CA SER A 164 -16.23 -8.40 -4.05
C SER A 164 -15.55 -9.63 -3.47
N VAL A 165 -16.28 -10.74 -3.28
CA VAL A 165 -15.69 -12.00 -2.85
C VAL A 165 -14.80 -12.60 -3.94
N ASN A 166 -15.21 -12.56 -5.21
CA ASN A 166 -14.36 -13.02 -6.30
C ASN A 166 -13.09 -12.18 -6.39
N ASP A 167 -13.19 -10.85 -6.26
CA ASP A 167 -12.01 -9.97 -6.24
C ASP A 167 -11.09 -10.29 -5.05
N LEU A 168 -11.67 -10.52 -3.87
CA LEU A 168 -10.93 -10.89 -2.65
C LEU A 168 -10.25 -12.27 -2.73
N LEU A 169 -10.82 -13.20 -3.50
CA LEU A 169 -10.27 -14.56 -3.61
C LEU A 169 -9.28 -14.69 -4.76
N ASN A 170 -9.20 -13.72 -5.67
CA ASN A 170 -8.25 -13.71 -6.77
C ASN A 170 -7.12 -12.72 -6.52
N ILE A 171 -6.03 -12.89 -7.27
CA ILE A 171 -4.99 -11.90 -7.37
C ILE A 171 -4.60 -11.72 -8.84
N ASN A 172 -4.44 -10.47 -9.27
CA ASN A 172 -3.90 -10.14 -10.58
C ASN A 172 -2.46 -9.59 -10.48
N ALA A 173 -1.81 -9.39 -11.62
CA ALA A 173 -0.42 -8.98 -11.73
C ALA A 173 -0.18 -7.56 -11.19
N VAL A 174 -1.15 -6.66 -11.34
CA VAL A 174 -1.07 -5.29 -10.81
C VAL A 174 -1.18 -5.31 -9.29
N GLU A 175 -2.12 -6.08 -8.75
CA GLU A 175 -2.30 -6.31 -7.33
C GLU A 175 -1.07 -6.95 -6.69
N LEU A 176 -0.50 -7.98 -7.32
CA LEU A 176 0.74 -8.62 -6.88
C LEU A 176 1.93 -7.64 -6.94
N GLY A 177 2.03 -6.84 -8.01
CA GLY A 177 3.05 -5.80 -8.14
C GLY A 177 2.94 -4.74 -7.03
N SER A 178 1.71 -4.32 -6.71
CA SER A 178 1.43 -3.39 -5.62
C SER A 178 1.82 -3.97 -4.25
N LEU A 179 1.55 -5.26 -4.03
CA LEU A 179 1.96 -6.00 -2.83
C LEU A 179 3.47 -6.05 -2.70
N ILE A 180 4.20 -6.34 -3.77
CA ILE A 180 5.67 -6.40 -3.75
C ILE A 180 6.24 -5.03 -3.36
N ILE A 181 5.77 -3.95 -4.01
CA ILE A 181 6.22 -2.59 -3.72
C ILE A 181 5.91 -2.22 -2.25
N ALA A 182 4.68 -2.49 -1.81
CA ALA A 182 4.26 -2.23 -0.43
C ALA A 182 5.11 -3.03 0.58
N THR A 183 5.38 -4.31 0.30
CA THR A 183 6.17 -5.19 1.17
C THR A 183 7.60 -4.69 1.30
N LEU A 184 8.26 -4.33 0.19
CA LEU A 184 9.60 -3.74 0.22
C LEU A 184 9.63 -2.44 1.03
N SER A 185 8.59 -1.62 0.89
CA SER A 185 8.43 -0.38 1.63
C SER A 185 8.26 -0.63 3.14
N VAL A 186 7.47 -1.63 3.51
CA VAL A 186 7.28 -2.05 4.89
C VAL A 186 8.58 -2.59 5.48
N ILE A 187 9.28 -3.51 4.79
CA ILE A 187 10.56 -4.07 5.25
C ILE A 187 11.56 -2.95 5.53
N TYR A 188 11.72 -2.02 4.59
CA TYR A 188 12.63 -0.88 4.73
C TYR A 188 12.30 0.02 5.94
N ASN A 189 11.02 0.15 6.28
CA ASN A 189 10.58 1.00 7.40
C ASN A 189 10.54 0.26 8.75
N LEU A 190 10.30 -1.06 8.75
CA LEU A 190 10.35 -1.89 9.94
C LEU A 190 11.75 -1.90 10.57
N GLU A 191 12.81 -1.88 9.75
CA GLU A 191 14.19 -1.78 10.24
C GLU A 191 14.43 -0.54 11.10
N LYS A 192 13.67 0.54 10.87
CA LYS A 192 13.85 1.82 11.55
C LYS A 192 13.11 1.89 12.89
N LYS A 193 12.16 0.97 13.17
CA LYS A 193 11.32 0.96 14.39
C LYS A 193 10.63 2.31 14.68
N GLN A 194 10.21 3.02 13.64
CA GLN A 194 9.56 4.33 13.76
C GLN A 194 8.04 4.15 13.84
N MET A 195 7.49 4.34 15.04
CA MET A 195 6.07 4.08 15.33
C MET A 195 5.11 4.91 14.49
N ASP A 196 5.46 6.17 14.21
CA ASP A 196 4.67 7.05 13.34
C ASP A 196 4.64 6.57 11.90
N GLN A 197 5.79 6.14 11.36
CA GLN A 197 5.84 5.57 10.01
C GLN A 197 5.04 4.27 9.93
N MET A 198 5.14 3.39 10.93
CA MET A 198 4.38 2.13 10.96
C MET A 198 2.87 2.39 10.99
N GLY A 199 2.41 3.38 11.77
CA GLY A 199 1.00 3.80 11.77
C GLY A 199 0.56 4.36 10.42
N GLU A 200 1.40 5.18 9.79
CA GLU A 200 1.13 5.79 8.47
C GLU A 200 1.02 4.73 7.37
N TYR A 201 1.90 3.73 7.34
CA TYR A 201 1.81 2.62 6.39
C TYR A 201 0.63 1.69 6.68
N PHE A 202 0.36 1.38 7.95
CA PHE A 202 -0.77 0.52 8.30
C PHE A 202 -2.10 1.10 7.81
N SER A 203 -2.38 2.37 8.10
CA SER A 203 -3.63 2.99 7.67
C SER A 203 -3.70 3.17 6.16
N ARG A 204 -2.59 3.53 5.51
CA ARG A 204 -2.49 3.60 4.04
C ARG A 204 -2.83 2.28 3.38
N LEU A 205 -2.14 1.20 3.77
CA LEU A 205 -2.33 -0.12 3.17
C LEU A 205 -3.74 -0.63 3.40
N SER A 206 -4.30 -0.42 4.59
CA SER A 206 -5.68 -0.83 4.90
C SER A 206 -6.71 -0.12 4.01
N ILE A 207 -6.59 1.20 3.84
CA ILE A 207 -7.52 1.96 2.99
C ILE A 207 -7.33 1.59 1.52
N VAL A 208 -6.08 1.51 1.05
CA VAL A 208 -5.78 1.11 -0.33
C VAL A 208 -6.32 -0.28 -0.61
N SER A 209 -6.07 -1.27 0.27
CA SER A 209 -6.59 -2.63 0.10
C SER A 209 -8.10 -2.68 0.03
N PHE A 210 -8.79 -1.83 0.80
CA PHE A 210 -10.24 -1.78 0.78
C PHE A 210 -10.78 -1.18 -0.51
N ILE A 211 -10.21 -0.06 -0.97
CA ILE A 211 -10.65 0.63 -2.19
C ILE A 211 -10.31 -0.17 -3.45
N SER A 212 -9.13 -0.79 -3.48
CA SER A 212 -8.67 -1.56 -4.64
C SER A 212 -9.15 -3.02 -4.62
N GLY A 213 -9.88 -3.46 -3.58
CA GLY A 213 -10.27 -4.86 -3.43
C GLY A 213 -9.11 -5.83 -3.22
N ASN A 214 -7.91 -5.37 -2.85
CA ASN A 214 -6.70 -6.20 -2.83
C ASN A 214 -6.50 -6.91 -1.48
N PRO A 215 -6.81 -8.22 -1.36
CA PRO A 215 -6.72 -9.00 -0.12
C PRO A 215 -5.30 -9.09 0.43
N ALA A 216 -4.29 -9.13 -0.45
CA ALA A 216 -2.91 -9.33 -0.04
C ALA A 216 -2.33 -8.09 0.66
N LEU A 217 -2.70 -6.90 0.18
CA LEU A 217 -2.37 -5.65 0.87
C LEU A 217 -3.03 -5.55 2.25
N MET A 218 -4.26 -6.08 2.39
CA MET A 218 -4.93 -6.17 3.70
C MET A 218 -4.16 -7.10 4.65
N LEU A 219 -3.72 -8.26 4.18
CA LEU A 219 -2.89 -9.17 4.99
C LEU A 219 -1.59 -8.49 5.44
N LEU A 220 -0.91 -7.78 4.53
CA LEU A 220 0.29 -7.02 4.85
C LEU A 220 0.02 -5.93 5.89
N SER A 221 -1.13 -5.25 5.82
CA SER A 221 -1.53 -4.25 6.81
C SER A 221 -1.70 -4.89 8.21
N PHE A 222 -2.31 -6.07 8.30
CA PHE A 222 -2.43 -6.79 9.57
C PHE A 222 -1.09 -7.27 10.13
N ILE A 223 -0.17 -7.72 9.28
CA ILE A 223 1.20 -8.06 9.69
C ILE A 223 1.88 -6.81 10.29
N LEU A 224 1.77 -5.67 9.63
CA LEU A 224 2.33 -4.41 10.12
C LEU A 224 1.68 -3.94 11.43
N MET A 225 0.37 -4.13 11.57
CA MET A 225 -0.35 -3.85 12.82
C MET A 225 0.17 -4.75 13.95
N GLY A 226 0.31 -6.05 13.72
CA GLY A 226 0.87 -7.00 14.69
C GLY A 226 2.29 -6.63 15.12
N GLN A 227 3.15 -6.25 14.16
CA GLN A 227 4.49 -5.75 14.46
C GLN A 227 4.47 -4.46 15.30
N SER A 228 3.52 -3.56 15.01
CA SER A 228 3.32 -2.33 15.79
C SER A 228 2.94 -2.65 17.23
N PHE A 229 2.03 -3.61 17.45
CA PHE A 229 1.66 -4.08 18.80
C PHE A 229 2.85 -4.65 19.57
N ILE A 230 3.70 -5.45 18.92
CA ILE A 230 4.92 -5.97 19.56
C ILE A 230 5.85 -4.82 19.98
N GLN A 231 5.98 -3.78 19.16
CA GLN A 231 6.80 -2.62 19.51
C GLN A 231 6.19 -1.79 20.64
N LEU A 232 4.87 -1.63 20.69
CA LEU A 232 4.18 -0.98 21.83
C LEU A 232 4.47 -1.70 23.15
N ILE A 233 4.36 -3.03 23.16
CA ILE A 233 4.68 -3.84 24.35
C ILE A 233 6.14 -3.68 24.78
N ARG A 234 7.05 -3.41 23.82
CA ARG A 234 8.48 -3.17 24.07
C ARG A 234 8.81 -1.71 24.41
N GLY A 235 7.82 -0.89 24.76
CA GLY A 235 8.01 0.51 25.15
C GLY A 235 7.89 1.51 23.99
N GLY A 236 7.34 1.09 22.85
CA GLY A 236 7.01 1.99 21.75
C GLY A 236 5.92 3.00 22.14
N GLU A 237 5.98 4.20 21.54
CA GLU A 237 5.07 5.29 21.88
C GLU A 237 3.73 5.16 21.12
N MET A 238 2.66 4.80 21.85
CA MET A 238 1.31 4.68 21.29
C MET A 238 0.82 5.96 20.60
N MET A 239 1.15 7.12 21.14
CA MET A 239 0.77 8.40 20.55
C MET A 239 1.43 8.64 19.19
N LYS A 240 2.67 8.17 18.98
CA LYS A 240 3.33 8.24 17.66
C LYS A 240 2.64 7.32 16.66
N PHE A 241 2.27 6.11 17.08
CA PHE A 241 1.53 5.19 16.21
C PHE A 241 0.16 5.76 15.80
N ALA A 242 -0.61 6.29 16.76
CA ALA A 242 -1.89 6.93 16.50
C ALA A 242 -1.77 8.17 15.58
N ASP A 243 -0.72 8.98 15.77
CA ASP A 243 -0.39 10.10 14.90
C ASP A 243 -0.07 9.65 13.47
N GLY A 244 0.69 8.56 13.35
CA GLY A 244 0.95 7.88 12.09
C GLY A 244 -0.34 7.46 11.40
N ILE A 245 -1.22 6.76 12.11
CA ILE A 245 -2.53 6.34 11.58
C ILE A 245 -3.29 7.53 11.04
N ALA A 246 -3.45 8.60 11.83
CA ALA A 246 -4.18 9.79 11.42
C ALA A 246 -3.55 10.45 10.19
N SER A 247 -2.23 10.59 10.18
CA SER A 247 -1.46 11.15 9.06
C SER A 247 -1.63 10.34 7.77
N GLY A 248 -1.54 9.02 7.87
CA GLY A 248 -1.76 8.09 6.77
C GLY A 248 -3.20 8.16 6.24
N THR A 249 -4.19 8.04 7.13
CA THR A 249 -5.61 8.11 6.80
C THR A 249 -5.97 9.40 6.09
N LEU A 250 -5.57 10.55 6.62
CA LEU A 250 -5.85 11.85 6.01
C LEU A 250 -5.22 11.97 4.62
N SER A 251 -3.97 11.54 4.46
CA SER A 251 -3.29 11.60 3.16
C SER A 251 -3.93 10.70 2.11
N THR A 252 -4.31 9.48 2.50
CA THR A 252 -4.94 8.51 1.59
C THR A 252 -6.36 8.91 1.24
N ALA A 253 -7.15 9.31 2.23
CA ALA A 253 -8.52 9.78 2.00
C ALA A 253 -8.55 11.00 1.09
N ALA A 254 -7.68 12.00 1.32
CA ALA A 254 -7.58 13.17 0.46
C ALA A 254 -7.15 12.81 -0.97
N PHE A 255 -6.25 11.84 -1.14
CA PHE A 255 -5.89 11.32 -2.46
C PHE A 255 -7.11 10.76 -3.20
N PHE A 256 -7.80 9.79 -2.60
CA PHE A 256 -8.93 9.11 -3.25
C PHE A 256 -10.16 10.01 -3.46
N ILE A 257 -10.44 10.91 -2.52
CA ILE A 257 -11.51 11.91 -2.68
C ILE A 257 -11.19 12.81 -3.88
N ALA A 258 -9.95 13.28 -3.99
CA ALA A 258 -9.55 14.13 -5.11
C ALA A 258 -9.61 13.38 -6.45
N THR A 259 -9.11 12.14 -6.54
CA THR A 259 -9.17 11.38 -7.79
C THR A 259 -10.61 11.03 -8.18
N ALA A 260 -11.46 10.69 -7.23
CA ALA A 260 -12.88 10.39 -7.49
C ALA A 260 -13.69 11.64 -7.89
N SER A 261 -13.30 12.84 -7.44
CA SER A 261 -14.02 14.08 -7.70
C SER A 261 -13.63 14.76 -9.01
N LEU A 262 -12.50 14.37 -9.61
CA LEU A 262 -11.96 15.01 -10.80
C LEU A 262 -12.29 14.18 -12.03
N SER A 263 -12.94 14.80 -13.01
CA SER A 263 -13.05 14.24 -14.36
C SER A 263 -11.90 14.74 -15.22
N GLY A 264 -11.35 13.87 -16.08
CA GLY A 264 -10.30 14.26 -17.02
C GLY A 264 -9.36 13.12 -17.37
N PRO A 265 -8.27 13.43 -18.10
CA PRO A 265 -7.25 12.44 -18.40
C PRO A 265 -6.62 11.89 -17.10
N LEU A 266 -6.39 10.57 -17.08
CA LEU A 266 -5.94 9.84 -15.88
C LEU A 266 -4.70 10.46 -15.21
N PHE A 267 -3.64 10.75 -15.97
CA PHE A 267 -2.38 11.24 -15.39
C PHE A 267 -2.51 12.59 -14.65
N PRO A 268 -3.13 13.64 -15.23
CA PRO A 268 -3.46 14.86 -14.50
C PRO A 268 -4.26 14.61 -13.22
N VAL A 269 -5.27 13.75 -13.26
CA VAL A 269 -6.09 13.40 -12.09
C VAL A 269 -5.23 12.78 -10.98
N LEU A 270 -4.36 11.82 -11.33
CA LEU A 270 -3.45 11.17 -10.37
C LEU A 270 -2.46 12.16 -9.75
N ILE A 271 -1.91 13.09 -10.53
CA ILE A 271 -1.00 14.14 -10.02
C ILE A 271 -1.72 15.04 -9.01
N LEU A 272 -2.94 15.47 -9.33
CA LEU A 272 -3.76 16.28 -8.43
C LEU A 272 -4.19 15.50 -7.18
N GLY A 273 -4.47 14.21 -7.31
CA GLY A 273 -4.68 13.29 -6.20
C GLY A 273 -3.48 13.25 -5.25
N LEU A 274 -2.27 13.01 -5.78
CA LEU A 274 -1.05 12.98 -4.97
C LEU A 274 -0.80 14.33 -4.30
N ALA A 275 -0.96 15.43 -5.03
CA ALA A 275 -0.83 16.77 -4.46
C ALA A 275 -1.81 17.00 -3.31
N SER A 276 -3.06 16.54 -3.44
CA SER A 276 -4.09 16.64 -2.41
C SER A 276 -3.74 15.80 -1.19
N GLY A 277 -3.31 14.55 -1.38
CA GLY A 277 -2.88 13.67 -0.29
C GLY A 277 -1.68 14.22 0.48
N PHE A 278 -0.64 14.67 -0.21
CA PHE A 278 0.53 15.28 0.42
C PHE A 278 0.21 16.63 1.07
N GLY A 279 -0.65 17.44 0.45
CA GLY A 279 -1.12 18.71 0.99
C GLY A 279 -1.89 18.52 2.30
N ALA A 280 -2.81 17.56 2.34
CA ALA A 280 -3.56 17.21 3.55
C ALA A 280 -2.64 16.73 4.68
N ASN A 281 -1.66 15.87 4.36
CA ASN A 281 -0.65 15.42 5.32
C ASN A 281 0.18 16.59 5.88
N TRP A 282 0.64 17.48 5.00
CA TRP A 282 1.41 18.66 5.38
C TRP A 282 0.60 19.62 6.27
N LEU A 283 -0.67 19.89 5.91
CA LEU A 283 -1.57 20.71 6.72
C LEU A 283 -1.80 20.08 8.09
N TYR A 284 -2.00 18.76 8.17
CA TYR A 284 -2.15 18.05 9.43
C TYR A 284 -0.92 18.20 10.33
N ARG A 285 0.28 17.94 9.78
CA ARG A 285 1.53 18.02 10.55
C ARG A 285 1.83 19.46 11.00
N LYS A 286 1.59 20.44 10.14
CA LYS A 286 1.76 21.87 10.47
C LYS A 286 0.73 22.37 11.47
N GLY A 287 -0.53 21.97 11.32
CA GLY A 287 -1.59 22.29 12.27
C GLY A 287 -1.27 21.71 13.64
N LYS A 288 -0.87 20.44 13.70
CA LYS A 288 -0.45 19.79 14.95
C LYS A 288 0.69 20.54 15.63
N SER A 289 1.73 20.98 14.91
CA SER A 289 2.82 21.72 15.55
C SER A 289 2.35 23.06 16.11
N LEU A 290 1.54 23.80 15.35
CA LEU A 290 1.01 25.10 15.79
C LEU A 290 0.09 24.94 17.01
N PHE A 291 -0.82 23.96 16.99
CA PHE A 291 -1.72 23.72 18.11
C PHE A 291 -1.04 23.09 19.32
N ALA A 292 0.00 22.27 19.13
CA ALA A 292 0.76 21.70 20.24
C ALA A 292 1.50 22.81 21.00
N ASP A 293 2.09 23.75 20.28
CA ASP A 293 2.76 24.92 20.87
C ASP A 293 1.74 25.83 21.56
N ASP A 294 0.60 26.14 20.92
CA ASP A 294 -0.46 26.96 21.49
C ASP A 294 -1.13 26.29 22.71
N LEU A 295 -1.36 24.97 22.69
CA LEU A 295 -1.89 24.23 23.83
C LEU A 295 -0.89 24.20 24.97
N ASP A 296 0.40 23.94 24.70
CA ASP A 296 1.44 23.93 25.73
C ASP A 296 1.59 25.32 26.36
N ASP A 297 1.54 26.39 25.56
CA ASP A 297 1.59 27.76 26.05
C ASP A 297 0.33 28.15 26.83
N THR A 298 -0.86 27.81 26.34
CA THR A 298 -2.12 27.98 27.07
C THR A 298 -2.10 27.20 28.39
N PHE A 299 -1.56 25.98 28.39
CA PHE A 299 -1.44 25.15 29.60
C PHE A 299 -0.43 25.75 30.59
N LYS A 300 0.69 26.31 30.11
CA LYS A 300 1.66 27.02 30.95
C LYS A 300 1.06 28.28 31.58
N GLU A 301 0.26 29.03 30.83
CA GLU A 301 -0.42 30.22 31.34
C GLU A 301 -1.51 29.86 32.36
N MET A 302 -2.30 28.81 32.07
CA MET A 302 -3.39 28.39 32.96
C MET A 302 -2.90 27.63 34.21
N PHE A 303 -1.77 26.93 34.11
CA PHE A 303 -1.23 26.09 35.20
C PHE A 303 0.26 26.34 35.46
N PRO A 304 0.65 27.55 35.91
CA PRO A 304 2.07 27.90 36.14
C PRO A 304 2.76 27.03 37.20
N ALA A 305 2.00 26.36 38.08
CA ALA A 305 2.50 25.41 39.07
C ALA A 305 2.84 24.02 38.50
N TYR A 306 2.40 23.67 37.28
CA TYR A 306 2.52 22.31 36.74
C TYR A 306 3.97 21.85 36.51
N ARG A 307 4.92 22.81 36.38
CA ARG A 307 6.37 22.52 36.31
C ARG A 307 6.96 21.89 37.58
N SER A 308 6.33 22.00 38.75
CA SER A 308 6.87 21.40 39.98
C SER A 308 6.67 19.89 40.01
N TYR A 309 5.65 19.36 39.33
CA TYR A 309 5.35 17.92 39.31
C TYR A 309 6.18 17.14 38.27
N LEU A 310 6.46 17.73 37.11
CA LEU A 310 7.28 17.07 36.06
C LEU A 310 8.79 17.10 36.34
N LYS A 311 9.25 17.79 37.39
CA LYS A 311 10.64 17.70 37.89
C LYS A 311 10.84 16.61 38.95
N ILE A 312 9.77 15.94 39.37
CA ILE A 312 9.77 14.91 40.43
C ILE A 312 9.69 13.50 39.82
N ILE A 313 9.49 13.37 38.51
CA ILE A 313 9.58 12.12 37.73
C ILE A 313 10.83 12.20 36.86
#